data_AF-A0A4Q7EGD1-F1
#
_entry.id   AF-A0A4Q7EGD1-F1
#
_cell.length_a   1.000
_cell.length_b   1.000
_cell.length_c   1.000
_cell.angle_alpha   90.00
_cell.angle_beta   90.00
_cell.angle_gamma   90.00
#
_symmetry.space_group_name_H-M   'P 1'
#
loop_
_entity.id
_entity.type
_entity.pdbx_description
1 polymer ?
#
loop_
_entity_poly.entity_id
_entity_poly.type
_entity_poly.pdbx_seq_one_letter_code
_entity_poly.pdbx_strand_id
1 'polypeptide(L)'
;MAARQWVEMTSAGKRWLIFGLLVVALWLGAMSGAIAFPQTCFIHQARHLPEGAAVTVTGRVTVPSGAFGSANLDAGFAIQDVTGGIYVTTQEPTPLHVGDTVQVTGELVNDGHGQQMLRLTDWVRSQRPLLPISPLVASTAQAGQVLDGQIVTVKGQISRPLKADAPYGDRLWLQDETGEIQIYIAKSTEIDPEALANLTVGQWVEVTGFSSQFDENDEVMPRSRADLVVL
;
A
#
# COMPACT_ATOMS: atom_id res chain seq x y z
N MET A 1 -84.48 -44.08 -14.39
CA MET A 1 -84.89 -42.67 -14.18
C MET A 1 -83.86 -42.06 -13.24
N ALA A 2 -82.96 -41.24 -13.79
CA ALA A 2 -81.72 -40.82 -13.14
C ALA A 2 -81.72 -39.31 -12.85
N ALA A 3 -80.95 -38.96 -11.82
CA ALA A 3 -80.42 -37.63 -11.44
C ALA A 3 -81.45 -36.67 -10.77
N ARG A 4 -81.09 -35.83 -9.80
CA ARG A 4 -79.84 -35.09 -9.57
C ARG A 4 -79.62 -34.77 -8.08
N GLN A 5 -78.34 -34.68 -7.71
CA GLN A 5 -77.78 -34.05 -6.50
C GLN A 5 -78.21 -32.58 -6.36
N TRP A 6 -78.28 -32.06 -5.13
CA TRP A 6 -77.71 -30.76 -4.76
C TRP A 6 -77.21 -30.81 -3.32
N VAL A 7 -75.96 -30.40 -3.14
CA VAL A 7 -75.25 -30.23 -1.88
C VAL A 7 -75.44 -28.77 -1.46
N GLU A 8 -75.97 -28.53 -0.27
CA GLU A 8 -75.83 -27.25 0.43
C GLU A 8 -75.44 -27.54 1.88
N MET A 9 -74.19 -27.24 2.22
CA MET A 9 -73.72 -27.20 3.60
C MET A 9 -73.21 -25.79 3.92
N THR A 10 -73.90 -25.21 4.89
CA THR A 10 -73.42 -24.31 5.94
C THR A 10 -72.99 -22.89 5.57
N SER A 11 -73.92 -21.97 5.81
CA SER A 11 -73.65 -20.56 6.12
C SER A 11 -73.22 -20.45 7.60
N ALA A 12 -71.95 -20.09 7.83
CA ALA A 12 -71.43 -19.82 9.17
C ALA A 12 -71.10 -18.33 9.33
N GLY A 13 -71.82 -17.68 10.25
CA GLY A 13 -71.28 -16.77 11.26
C GLY A 13 -70.47 -15.55 10.79
N LYS A 14 -71.15 -14.40 10.74
CA LYS A 14 -70.54 -13.07 10.79
C LYS A 14 -70.50 -12.64 12.27
N ARG A 15 -69.32 -12.35 12.85
CA ARG A 15 -68.98 -11.11 13.62
C ARG A 15 -67.81 -11.25 14.64
N TRP A 16 -66.81 -10.37 14.44
CA TRP A 16 -66.06 -9.55 15.41
C TRP A 16 -65.03 -10.19 16.36
N LEU A 17 -63.74 -9.84 16.20
CA LEU A 17 -62.91 -9.05 17.14
C LEU A 17 -61.40 -9.08 16.78
N ILE A 18 -60.90 -7.93 16.33
CA ILE A 18 -59.63 -7.25 16.67
C ILE A 18 -58.47 -8.13 17.22
N PHE A 19 -57.36 -8.23 16.48
CA PHE A 19 -56.02 -7.84 16.97
C PHE A 19 -55.06 -7.69 15.78
N GLY A 20 -54.83 -6.44 15.37
CA GLY A 20 -53.74 -6.09 14.47
C GLY A 20 -52.42 -6.11 15.24
N LEU A 21 -51.44 -6.87 14.75
CA LEU A 21 -50.07 -6.79 15.23
C LEU A 21 -49.20 -6.31 14.06
N LEU A 22 -49.19 -4.98 13.92
CA LEU A 22 -48.26 -4.22 13.09
C LEU A 22 -46.89 -4.31 13.77
N VAL A 23 -46.04 -5.23 13.30
CA VAL A 23 -44.62 -5.25 13.68
C VAL A 23 -43.93 -4.16 12.86
N VAL A 24 -43.96 -2.93 13.37
CA VAL A 24 -43.05 -1.87 12.93
C VAL A 24 -41.72 -2.13 13.63
N ALA A 25 -40.83 -2.85 12.97
CA ALA A 25 -39.44 -2.95 13.39
C ALA A 25 -38.77 -1.59 13.14
N LEU A 26 -38.69 -0.79 14.21
CA LEU A 26 -37.94 0.46 14.28
C LEU A 26 -36.45 0.12 14.09
N TRP A 27 -35.92 0.36 12.89
CA TRP A 27 -34.48 0.36 12.64
C TRP A 27 -33.86 1.59 13.30
N LEU A 28 -33.59 1.52 14.60
CA LEU A 28 -32.58 2.35 15.24
C LEU A 28 -31.22 1.69 14.97
N GLY A 29 -30.69 1.92 13.77
CA GLY A 29 -29.26 1.73 13.52
C GLY A 29 -28.51 2.76 14.35
N ALA A 30 -28.13 2.37 15.57
CA ALA A 30 -27.18 3.13 16.36
C ALA A 30 -25.89 3.25 15.53
N MET A 31 -25.62 4.45 15.02
CA MET A 31 -24.29 4.87 14.61
C MET A 31 -23.44 4.93 15.88
N SER A 32 -23.05 3.75 16.38
CA SER A 32 -22.00 3.64 17.38
C SER A 32 -20.70 3.97 16.68
N GLY A 33 -20.33 5.25 16.68
CA GLY A 33 -18.95 5.66 16.47
C GLY A 33 -18.11 5.08 17.60
N ALA A 34 -17.76 3.80 17.49
CA ALA A 34 -16.79 3.19 18.37
C ALA A 34 -15.46 3.91 18.15
N ILE A 35 -14.91 4.48 19.22
CA ILE A 35 -13.54 4.98 19.20
C ILE A 35 -12.66 3.75 19.04
N ALA A 36 -12.23 3.47 17.81
CA ALA A 36 -11.29 2.40 17.52
C ALA A 36 -9.90 2.84 18.00
N PHE A 37 -9.35 2.14 18.99
CA PHE A 37 -7.96 2.33 19.38
C PHE A 37 -7.04 1.72 18.32
N PRO A 38 -5.89 2.34 18.03
CA PRO A 38 -4.94 1.78 17.07
C PRO A 38 -4.50 0.36 17.45
N GLN A 39 -4.64 -0.60 16.54
CA GLN A 39 -4.18 -1.97 16.76
C GLN A 39 -2.65 -2.04 16.62
N THR A 40 -1.96 -2.48 17.68
CA THR A 40 -0.51 -2.75 17.59
C THR A 40 -0.27 -4.12 16.95
N CYS A 41 0.44 -4.16 15.81
CA CYS A 41 0.73 -5.39 15.08
C CYS A 41 2.03 -5.29 14.24
N PHE A 42 2.43 -6.40 13.61
CA PHE A 42 3.51 -6.40 12.62
C PHE A 42 3.05 -5.76 11.30
N ILE A 43 4.00 -5.25 10.51
CA ILE A 43 3.67 -4.54 9.27
C ILE A 43 2.93 -5.45 8.28
N HIS A 44 3.34 -6.70 8.12
CA HIS A 44 2.61 -7.65 7.27
C HIS A 44 1.16 -7.82 7.73
N GLN A 45 0.91 -7.91 9.05
CA GLN A 45 -0.44 -8.06 9.58
C GLN A 45 -1.28 -6.80 9.32
N ALA A 46 -0.69 -5.61 9.51
CA ALA A 46 -1.36 -4.35 9.22
C ALA A 46 -1.86 -4.31 7.77
N ARG A 47 -1.04 -4.73 6.81
CA ARG A 47 -1.40 -4.72 5.39
C ARG A 47 -2.64 -5.55 5.04
N HIS A 48 -3.00 -6.55 5.85
CA HIS A 48 -4.20 -7.37 5.64
C HIS A 48 -5.46 -6.86 6.36
N LEU A 49 -5.37 -5.71 7.05
CA LEU A 49 -6.52 -5.07 7.68
C LEU A 49 -7.27 -4.20 6.66
N PRO A 50 -8.58 -3.95 6.89
CA PRO A 50 -9.37 -3.12 6.00
C PRO A 50 -8.83 -1.69 5.94
N GLU A 51 -9.04 -1.04 4.78
CA GLU A 51 -8.83 0.40 4.63
C GLU A 51 -9.61 1.18 5.71
N GLY A 52 -9.01 2.24 6.24
CA GLY A 52 -9.53 3.01 7.36
C GLY A 52 -9.20 2.45 8.75
N ALA A 53 -8.58 1.27 8.84
CA ALA A 53 -8.15 0.74 10.12
C ALA A 53 -6.99 1.56 10.71
N ALA A 54 -7.15 1.98 11.97
CA ALA A 54 -6.08 2.60 12.74
C ALA A 54 -5.13 1.52 13.28
N VAL A 55 -3.83 1.66 13.00
CA VAL A 55 -2.79 0.72 13.42
C VAL A 55 -1.60 1.44 14.02
N THR A 56 -0.87 0.72 14.87
CA THR A 56 0.45 1.12 15.34
C THR A 56 1.45 0.03 14.99
N VAL A 57 2.46 0.36 14.20
CA VAL A 57 3.51 -0.56 13.75
C VAL A 57 4.87 -0.05 14.21
N THR A 58 5.82 -0.96 14.42
CA THR A 58 7.22 -0.59 14.71
C THR A 58 8.10 -1.10 13.59
N GLY A 59 8.92 -0.24 13.01
CA GLY A 59 9.80 -0.59 11.91
C GLY A 59 11.07 0.25 11.90
N ARG A 60 12.04 -0.18 11.10
CA ARG A 60 13.24 0.57 10.78
C ARG A 60 13.00 1.38 9.51
N VAL A 61 13.39 2.65 9.51
CA VAL A 61 13.27 3.54 8.35
C VAL A 61 14.16 3.02 7.22
N THR A 62 13.58 2.78 6.05
CA THR A 62 14.27 2.28 4.85
C THR A 62 14.36 3.34 3.74
N VAL A 63 13.41 4.27 3.70
CA VAL A 63 13.38 5.44 2.80
C VAL A 63 13.29 6.70 3.66
N PRO A 64 14.16 7.71 3.45
CA PRO A 64 14.10 8.95 4.24
C PRO A 64 12.90 9.82 3.87
N SER A 65 12.50 10.70 4.79
CA SER A 65 11.39 11.64 4.59
C SER A 65 11.59 12.48 3.32
N GLY A 66 10.58 12.55 2.46
CA GLY A 66 10.56 13.40 1.27
C GLY A 66 11.38 12.88 0.08
N ALA A 67 12.05 11.74 0.20
CA ALA A 67 12.83 11.16 -0.91
C ALA A 67 11.99 10.99 -2.18
N PHE A 68 10.72 10.63 -2.03
CA PHE A 68 9.77 10.40 -3.12
C PHE A 68 8.73 11.52 -3.24
N GLY A 69 8.98 12.70 -2.67
CA GLY A 69 7.99 13.77 -2.65
C GLY A 69 7.55 14.28 -4.02
N SER A 70 8.39 14.17 -5.06
CA SER A 70 7.95 14.51 -6.42
C SER A 70 7.09 13.42 -7.06
N ALA A 71 7.16 12.17 -6.59
CA ALA A 71 6.35 11.05 -7.08
C ALA A 71 5.01 10.98 -6.33
N ASN A 72 5.08 11.04 -5.00
CA ASN A 72 3.93 10.82 -4.11
C ASN A 72 3.22 12.12 -3.71
N LEU A 73 3.79 13.28 -4.07
CA LEU A 73 3.26 14.61 -3.73
C LEU A 73 3.10 14.80 -2.22
N ASP A 74 4.04 14.26 -1.45
CA ASP A 74 4.05 14.30 0.01
C ASP A 74 5.48 14.39 0.58
N ALA A 75 5.61 14.40 1.90
CA ALA A 75 6.88 14.37 2.63
C ALA A 75 7.14 13.02 3.32
N GLY A 76 6.51 11.95 2.80
CA GLY A 76 6.46 10.63 3.41
C GLY A 76 7.81 9.92 3.48
N PHE A 77 7.80 8.76 4.13
CA PHE A 77 8.97 7.89 4.35
C PHE A 77 8.52 6.43 4.38
N ALA A 78 9.44 5.47 4.34
CA ALA A 78 9.10 4.05 4.44
C ALA A 78 9.73 3.41 5.68
N ILE A 79 9.01 2.47 6.29
CA ILE A 79 9.50 1.65 7.39
C ILE A 79 9.33 0.17 7.07
N GLN A 80 10.22 -0.65 7.64
CA GLN A 80 10.21 -2.09 7.45
C GLN A 80 10.56 -2.82 8.74
N ASP A 81 9.88 -3.94 8.98
CA ASP A 81 10.22 -4.92 10.00
C ASP A 81 10.60 -6.25 9.33
N VAL A 82 10.78 -7.31 10.12
CA VAL A 82 11.16 -8.64 9.59
C VAL A 82 10.04 -9.34 8.82
N THR A 83 8.82 -8.79 8.85
CA THR A 83 7.62 -9.37 8.24
C THR A 83 7.23 -8.67 6.94
N GLY A 84 7.60 -7.41 6.76
CA GLY A 84 7.30 -6.62 5.56
C GLY A 84 7.56 -5.14 5.76
N GLY A 85 7.25 -4.35 4.73
CA GLY A 85 7.41 -2.90 4.78
C GLY A 85 6.14 -2.14 4.33
N ILE A 86 6.11 -0.84 4.64
CA ILE A 86 4.98 0.04 4.33
C ILE A 86 5.48 1.47 4.15
N TYR A 87 4.91 2.16 3.16
CA TYR A 87 5.09 3.61 3.00
C TYR A 87 4.18 4.36 3.98
N VAL A 88 4.71 5.40 4.60
CA VAL A 88 4.04 6.27 5.56
C VAL A 88 3.87 7.64 4.91
N THR A 89 2.64 7.99 4.56
CA THR A 89 2.32 9.27 3.92
C THR A 89 2.08 10.36 4.96
N THR A 90 2.68 11.53 4.74
CA THR A 90 2.55 12.74 5.57
C THR A 90 2.85 13.97 4.74
N GLN A 91 2.21 15.10 5.05
CA GLN A 91 2.49 16.38 4.38
C GLN A 91 3.69 17.11 4.99
N GLU A 92 3.95 16.89 6.28
CA GLU A 92 5.06 17.53 6.98
C GLU A 92 6.28 16.60 7.00
N PRO A 93 7.48 17.11 6.71
CA PRO A 93 8.69 16.32 6.76
C PRO A 93 9.04 15.91 8.19
N THR A 94 9.66 14.74 8.33
CA THR A 94 10.12 14.21 9.61
C THR A 94 11.65 14.25 9.69
N PRO A 95 12.25 14.39 10.89
CA PRO A 95 13.70 14.34 11.08
C PRO A 95 14.22 12.89 11.15
N LEU A 96 13.55 11.95 10.48
CA LEU A 96 13.86 10.53 10.50
C LEU A 96 14.88 10.20 9.42
N HIS A 97 15.89 9.42 9.80
CA HIS A 97 16.94 8.98 8.90
C HIS A 97 16.84 7.47 8.66
N VAL A 98 17.35 7.01 7.51
CA VAL A 98 17.48 5.59 7.23
C VAL A 98 18.21 4.90 8.39
N GLY A 99 17.60 3.84 8.90
CA GLY A 99 18.10 3.09 10.04
C GLY A 99 17.55 3.51 11.41
N ASP A 100 16.86 4.64 11.53
CA ASP A 100 16.12 4.96 12.75
C ASP A 100 15.05 3.88 13.00
N THR A 101 14.86 3.51 14.27
CA THR A 101 13.76 2.62 14.67
C THR A 101 12.63 3.47 15.22
N VAL A 102 11.43 3.30 14.65
CA VAL A 102 10.27 4.15 14.94
C VAL A 102 9.04 3.31 15.18
N GLN A 103 8.19 3.81 16.06
CA GLN A 103 6.82 3.36 16.21
C GLN A 103 5.93 4.40 15.55
N VAL A 104 5.14 3.96 14.56
CA VAL A 104 4.28 4.82 13.75
C VAL A 104 2.84 4.40 13.99
N THR A 105 1.99 5.38 14.28
CA THR A 105 0.54 5.23 14.36
C THR A 105 -0.10 5.95 13.19
N GLY A 106 -1.04 5.30 12.53
CA GLY A 106 -1.75 5.90 11.40
C GLY A 106 -2.95 5.09 10.96
N GLU A 107 -3.59 5.58 9.91
CA GLU A 107 -4.74 4.96 9.26
C GLU A 107 -4.31 4.30 7.95
N LEU A 108 -4.69 3.05 7.72
CA LEU A 108 -4.42 2.38 6.44
C LEU A 108 -5.24 3.01 5.33
N VAL A 109 -4.58 3.37 4.24
CA VAL A 109 -5.18 4.01 3.07
C VAL A 109 -4.66 3.37 1.80
N ASN A 110 -5.42 3.48 0.72
CA ASN A 110 -4.90 3.28 -0.63
C ASN A 110 -4.64 4.64 -1.28
N ASP A 111 -3.61 4.74 -2.11
CA ASP A 111 -3.29 5.96 -2.84
C ASP A 111 -4.16 6.19 -4.10
N GLY A 112 -5.01 5.22 -4.44
CA GLY A 112 -5.82 5.23 -5.66
C GLY A 112 -5.10 4.68 -6.89
N HIS A 113 -3.82 4.32 -6.76
CA HIS A 113 -2.93 3.80 -7.80
C HIS A 113 -2.39 2.41 -7.45
N GLY A 114 -3.00 1.72 -6.47
CA GLY A 114 -2.65 0.34 -6.14
C GLY A 114 -1.68 0.20 -4.98
N GLN A 115 -1.17 1.30 -4.40
CA GLN A 115 -0.28 1.25 -3.25
C GLN A 115 -1.06 1.37 -1.93
N GLN A 116 -0.83 0.43 -1.02
CA GLN A 116 -1.31 0.54 0.35
C GLN A 116 -0.28 1.27 1.21
N MET A 117 -0.74 2.32 1.89
CA MET A 117 0.08 3.20 2.72
C MET A 117 -0.50 3.33 4.12
N LEU A 118 0.29 3.93 5.01
CA LEU A 118 -0.14 4.36 6.33
C LEU A 118 -0.19 5.90 6.38
N ARG A 119 -1.38 6.49 6.50
CA ARG A 119 -1.54 7.93 6.72
C ARG A 119 -1.13 8.27 8.14
N LEU A 120 -0.05 9.03 8.28
CA LEU A 120 0.57 9.32 9.56
C LEU A 120 -0.39 10.10 10.49
N THR A 121 -0.54 9.61 11.71
CA THR A 121 -1.23 10.33 12.81
C THR A 121 -0.25 10.73 13.90
N ASP A 122 0.63 9.81 14.30
CA ASP A 122 1.66 10.06 15.31
C ASP A 122 2.86 9.15 15.09
N TRP A 123 4.03 9.56 15.58
CA TRP A 123 5.21 8.71 15.59
C TRP A 123 6.14 9.07 16.74
N VAL A 124 6.89 8.06 17.21
CA VAL A 124 7.95 8.24 18.19
C VAL A 124 9.17 7.42 17.80
N ARG A 125 10.37 7.94 18.08
CA ARG A 125 11.58 7.12 18.01
C ARG A 125 11.48 6.03 19.07
N SER A 126 11.67 4.78 18.65
CA SER A 126 11.62 3.63 19.54
C SER A 126 13.04 3.19 19.88
N GLN A 127 13.28 2.99 21.17
CA GLN A 127 14.52 2.39 21.66
C GLN A 127 14.50 0.87 21.59
N ARG A 128 13.39 0.27 21.13
CA ARG A 128 13.31 -1.17 20.95
C ARG A 128 14.32 -1.59 19.89
N PRO A 129 15.27 -2.50 20.21
CA PRO A 129 16.17 -3.01 19.19
C PRO A 129 15.37 -3.83 18.19
N LEU A 130 15.44 -3.44 16.91
CA LEU A 130 15.03 -4.28 15.79
C LEU A 130 16.29 -4.87 15.14
N LEU A 131 16.12 -6.05 14.54
CA LEU A 131 17.16 -6.60 13.67
C LEU A 131 17.49 -5.61 12.55
N PRO A 132 18.75 -5.53 12.10
CA PRO A 132 19.09 -4.77 10.91
C PRO A 132 18.24 -5.22 9.72
N ILE A 133 17.70 -4.25 8.98
CA ILE A 133 17.05 -4.50 7.70
C ILE A 133 18.11 -4.32 6.62
N SER A 134 18.31 -5.38 5.82
CA SER A 134 19.11 -5.35 4.60
C SER A 134 18.19 -5.47 3.39
N PRO A 135 18.54 -4.84 2.25
CA PRO A 135 17.83 -5.05 1.00
C PRO A 135 17.69 -6.53 0.64
N LEU A 136 16.47 -6.92 0.28
CA LEU A 136 16.20 -8.26 -0.22
C LEU A 136 16.65 -8.35 -1.68
N VAL A 137 17.52 -9.31 -2.01
CA VAL A 137 17.83 -9.61 -3.41
C VAL A 137 16.60 -10.22 -4.07
N ALA A 138 16.12 -9.60 -5.14
CA ALA A 138 14.93 -10.02 -5.88
C ALA A 138 15.22 -10.09 -7.38
N SER A 139 14.54 -11.01 -8.08
CA SER A 139 14.49 -10.94 -9.54
C SER A 139 13.59 -9.78 -9.99
N THR A 140 13.69 -9.36 -11.25
CA THR A 140 12.85 -8.26 -11.78
C THR A 140 11.35 -8.60 -11.70
N ALA A 141 10.96 -9.87 -11.92
CA ALA A 141 9.57 -10.31 -11.80
C ALA A 141 9.06 -10.47 -10.35
N GLN A 142 9.97 -10.55 -9.37
CA GLN A 142 9.61 -10.61 -7.94
C GLN A 142 9.50 -9.22 -7.31
N ALA A 143 10.21 -8.24 -7.85
CA ALA A 143 10.07 -6.85 -7.42
C ALA A 143 8.69 -6.29 -7.82
N GLY A 144 8.32 -5.16 -7.22
CA GLY A 144 6.99 -4.57 -7.34
C GLY A 144 5.99 -5.16 -6.36
N GLN A 145 4.81 -5.56 -6.85
CA GLN A 145 3.66 -5.96 -6.05
C GLN A 145 3.94 -7.09 -5.04
N VAL A 146 4.70 -8.12 -5.42
CA VAL A 146 4.98 -9.27 -4.53
C VAL A 146 5.78 -8.85 -3.29
N LEU A 147 6.65 -7.85 -3.43
CA LEU A 147 7.52 -7.32 -2.38
C LEU A 147 7.13 -5.89 -1.99
N ASP A 148 5.90 -5.48 -2.28
CA ASP A 148 5.43 -4.10 -2.07
C ASP A 148 5.69 -3.62 -0.64
N GLY A 149 6.21 -2.39 -0.52
CA GLY A 149 6.59 -1.78 0.73
C GLY A 149 8.01 -2.12 1.22
N GLN A 150 8.69 -3.10 0.64
CA GLN A 150 10.02 -3.54 1.09
C GLN A 150 11.17 -2.85 0.34
N ILE A 151 12.32 -2.74 1.00
CA ILE A 151 13.58 -2.41 0.33
C ILE A 151 14.17 -3.65 -0.35
N VAL A 152 14.42 -3.56 -1.65
CA VAL A 152 14.91 -4.65 -2.50
C VAL A 152 16.15 -4.22 -3.28
N THR A 153 16.94 -5.19 -3.74
CA THR A 153 17.99 -5.00 -4.73
C THR A 153 17.70 -5.88 -5.94
N VAL A 154 17.58 -5.27 -7.11
CA VAL A 154 17.37 -5.94 -8.40
C VAL A 154 18.59 -5.75 -9.29
N LYS A 155 18.87 -6.75 -10.14
CA LYS A 155 19.91 -6.69 -11.16
C LYS A 155 19.29 -6.99 -12.52
N GLY A 156 19.61 -6.18 -13.51
CA GLY A 156 19.13 -6.42 -14.86
C GLY A 156 19.86 -5.61 -15.89
N GLN A 157 19.63 -5.98 -17.15
CA GLN A 157 20.08 -5.23 -18.30
C GLN A 157 19.07 -4.13 -18.62
N ILE A 158 19.54 -2.93 -18.96
CA ILE A 158 18.66 -1.86 -19.46
C ILE A 158 18.01 -2.31 -20.76
N SER A 159 16.69 -2.47 -20.74
CA SER A 159 15.91 -2.99 -21.88
C SER A 159 15.38 -1.89 -22.80
N ARG A 160 15.22 -0.66 -22.29
CA ARG A 160 14.64 0.48 -23.00
C ARG A 160 15.42 1.76 -22.73
N PRO A 161 15.42 2.74 -23.66
CA PRO A 161 15.99 4.05 -23.39
C PRO A 161 15.33 4.71 -22.19
N LEU A 162 16.12 5.47 -21.42
CA LEU A 162 15.60 6.32 -20.34
C LEU A 162 14.49 7.23 -20.88
N LYS A 163 13.36 7.30 -20.16
CA LYS A 163 12.22 8.13 -20.52
C LYS A 163 11.98 9.18 -19.44
N ALA A 164 12.03 10.45 -19.81
CA ALA A 164 11.65 11.53 -18.90
C ALA A 164 10.15 11.48 -18.58
N ASP A 165 9.82 11.75 -17.32
CA ASP A 165 8.45 11.81 -16.80
C ASP A 165 8.24 13.11 -16.01
N ALA A 166 8.56 14.22 -16.67
CA ALA A 166 8.50 15.54 -16.07
C ALA A 166 7.04 15.94 -15.74
N PRO A 167 6.78 16.60 -14.60
CA PRO A 167 7.77 17.13 -13.65
C PRO A 167 8.20 16.16 -12.54
N TYR A 168 7.73 14.92 -12.55
CA TYR A 168 7.77 14.03 -11.37
C TYR A 168 9.02 13.17 -11.27
N GLY A 169 9.56 12.68 -12.39
CA GLY A 169 10.68 11.75 -12.37
C GLY A 169 11.24 11.39 -13.74
N ASP A 170 11.97 10.29 -13.78
CA ASP A 170 12.40 9.58 -14.98
C ASP A 170 12.12 8.07 -14.80
N ARG A 171 11.99 7.36 -15.93
CA ARG A 171 11.71 5.93 -15.96
C ARG A 171 12.80 5.20 -16.71
N LEU A 172 13.30 4.14 -16.10
CA LEU A 172 14.22 3.17 -16.68
C LEU A 172 13.58 1.78 -16.60
N TRP A 173 13.94 0.87 -17.49
CA TRP A 173 13.45 -0.51 -17.45
C TRP A 173 14.63 -1.46 -17.41
N LEU A 174 14.61 -2.36 -16.43
CA LEU A 174 15.60 -3.42 -16.28
C LEU A 174 14.95 -4.76 -16.56
N GLN A 175 15.63 -5.62 -17.31
CA GLN A 175 15.20 -6.98 -17.56
C GLN A 175 16.25 -7.98 -17.10
N ASP A 176 15.79 -9.08 -16.52
CA ASP A 176 16.58 -10.30 -16.28
C ASP A 176 15.88 -11.48 -16.99
N GLU A 177 16.27 -12.72 -16.68
CA GLU A 177 15.63 -13.91 -17.27
C GLU A 177 14.18 -14.15 -16.82
N THR A 178 13.73 -13.48 -15.76
CA THR A 178 12.41 -13.66 -15.14
C THR A 178 11.37 -12.65 -15.64
N GLY A 179 11.80 -11.46 -16.03
CA GLY A 179 10.89 -10.41 -16.51
C GLY A 179 11.53 -9.05 -16.66
N GLU A 180 10.69 -8.02 -16.74
CA GLU A 180 11.09 -6.61 -16.80
C GLU A 180 10.46 -5.85 -15.63
N ILE A 181 11.19 -4.92 -15.04
CA ILE A 181 10.73 -4.04 -13.96
C ILE A 181 10.99 -2.58 -14.31
N GLN A 182 10.06 -1.69 -13.93
CA GLN A 182 10.30 -0.25 -13.99
C GLN A 182 11.17 0.20 -12.81
N ILE A 183 12.18 1.01 -13.08
CA ILE A 183 12.87 1.78 -12.07
C ILE A 183 12.37 3.21 -12.18
N TYR A 184 11.61 3.66 -11.18
CA TYR A 184 11.05 5.01 -11.14
C TYR A 184 11.92 5.93 -10.30
N ILE A 185 12.52 6.93 -10.96
CA ILE A 185 13.50 7.82 -10.36
C ILE A 185 12.83 9.16 -10.07
N ALA A 186 12.34 9.33 -8.85
CA ALA A 186 11.68 10.57 -8.43
C ALA A 186 12.67 11.76 -8.47
N LYS A 187 12.27 12.90 -9.05
CA LYS A 187 13.10 14.13 -9.07
C LYS A 187 13.54 14.59 -7.67
N SER A 188 12.72 14.36 -6.65
CA SER A 188 13.04 14.68 -5.25
C SER A 188 14.22 13.88 -4.66
N THR A 189 14.66 12.80 -5.33
CA THR A 189 15.88 12.07 -4.92
C THR A 189 17.17 12.79 -5.31
N GLU A 190 17.06 13.85 -6.12
CA GLU A 190 18.19 14.67 -6.63
C GLU A 190 19.29 13.83 -7.31
N ILE A 191 18.91 12.67 -7.85
CA ILE A 191 19.82 11.87 -8.67
C ILE A 191 20.14 12.67 -9.93
N ASP A 192 21.44 12.97 -10.08
CA ASP A 192 21.97 13.84 -11.14
C ASP A 192 21.50 13.39 -12.54
N PRO A 193 20.83 14.26 -13.31
CA PRO A 193 20.45 13.98 -14.69
C PRO A 193 21.63 13.55 -15.57
N GLU A 194 22.85 14.05 -15.33
CA GLU A 194 24.03 13.61 -16.09
C GLU A 194 24.41 12.16 -15.78
N ALA A 195 24.24 11.71 -14.53
CA ALA A 195 24.44 10.31 -14.18
C ALA A 195 23.43 9.40 -14.90
N LEU A 196 22.20 9.87 -15.10
CA LEU A 196 21.17 9.15 -15.84
C LEU A 196 21.39 9.20 -17.35
N ALA A 197 21.91 10.30 -17.88
CA ALA A 197 22.17 10.48 -19.31
C ALA A 197 23.22 9.50 -19.86
N ASN A 198 24.08 8.96 -19.00
CA ASN A 198 25.09 7.96 -19.36
C ASN A 198 24.58 6.52 -19.35
N LEU A 199 23.32 6.29 -18.96
CA LEU A 199 22.68 4.97 -18.98
C LEU A 199 22.21 4.63 -20.41
N THR A 200 22.62 3.47 -20.91
CA THR A 200 22.36 3.02 -22.27
C THR A 200 21.79 1.61 -22.30
N VAL A 201 20.91 1.36 -23.28
CA VAL A 201 20.34 0.03 -23.51
C VAL A 201 21.44 -1.00 -23.66
N GLY A 202 21.31 -2.12 -22.96
CA GLY A 202 22.27 -3.20 -22.95
C GLY A 202 23.27 -3.18 -21.80
N GLN A 203 23.39 -2.09 -21.04
CA GLN A 203 24.22 -2.07 -19.83
C GLN A 203 23.55 -2.83 -18.69
N TRP A 204 24.36 -3.51 -17.89
CA TRP A 204 23.91 -4.13 -16.64
C TRP A 204 23.93 -3.12 -15.51
N VAL A 205 22.86 -3.08 -14.73
CA VAL A 205 22.71 -2.18 -13.59
C VAL A 205 22.17 -2.98 -12.40
N GLU A 206 22.72 -2.71 -11.22
CA GLU A 206 22.16 -3.08 -9.92
C GLU A 206 21.44 -1.88 -9.32
N VAL A 207 20.19 -2.06 -8.88
CA VAL A 207 19.38 -1.01 -8.28
C VAL A 207 18.88 -1.47 -6.93
N THR A 208 19.13 -0.68 -5.89
CA THR A 208 18.52 -0.86 -4.57
C THR A 208 17.41 0.17 -4.37
N GLY A 209 16.20 -0.24 -4.02
CA GLY A 209 15.11 0.71 -3.90
C GLY A 209 13.90 0.16 -3.18
N PHE A 210 12.94 1.05 -2.98
CA PHE A 210 11.65 0.72 -2.41
C PHE A 210 10.78 0.08 -3.49
N SER A 211 10.31 -1.13 -3.22
CA SER A 211 9.42 -1.89 -4.10
C SER A 211 7.99 -1.35 -3.98
N SER A 212 7.37 -0.99 -5.09
CA SER A 212 6.05 -0.38 -5.16
C SER A 212 5.24 -0.86 -6.36
N GLN A 213 3.97 -0.48 -6.41
CA GLN A 213 3.12 -0.55 -7.58
C GLN A 213 2.48 0.81 -7.83
N PHE A 214 2.44 1.24 -9.10
CA PHE A 214 1.74 2.43 -9.55
C PHE A 214 0.90 2.14 -10.80
N ASP A 215 -0.42 2.20 -10.64
CA ASP A 215 -1.41 1.69 -11.58
C ASP A 215 -1.12 0.21 -11.93
N GLU A 216 -0.85 -0.08 -13.21
CA GLU A 216 -0.51 -1.41 -13.70
C GLU A 216 1.01 -1.69 -13.69
N ASN A 217 1.83 -0.74 -13.22
CA ASN A 217 3.28 -0.85 -13.28
C ASN A 217 3.86 -1.23 -11.93
N ASP A 218 4.54 -2.38 -11.89
CA ASP A 218 5.45 -2.73 -10.83
C ASP A 218 6.73 -1.90 -10.93
N GLU A 219 7.21 -1.38 -9.80
CA GLU A 219 8.38 -0.51 -9.80
C GLU A 219 9.29 -0.65 -8.58
N VAL A 220 10.54 -0.25 -8.78
CA VAL A 220 11.54 -0.07 -7.72
C VAL A 220 12.02 1.38 -7.76
N MET A 221 11.90 2.06 -6.62
CA MET A 221 12.26 3.48 -6.49
C MET A 221 13.59 3.62 -5.71
N PRO A 222 14.71 3.99 -6.37
CA PRO A 222 15.97 4.25 -5.68
C PRO A 222 15.85 5.49 -4.81
N ARG A 223 16.55 5.53 -3.67
CA ARG A 223 16.44 6.62 -2.69
C ARG A 223 17.49 7.71 -2.93
N SER A 224 18.55 7.38 -3.65
CA SER A 224 19.68 8.28 -3.93
C SER A 224 20.56 7.76 -5.06
N ARG A 225 21.57 8.52 -5.47
CA ARG A 225 22.53 8.09 -6.51
C ARG A 225 23.29 6.82 -6.12
N ALA A 226 23.52 6.60 -4.83
CA ALA A 226 24.24 5.43 -4.33
C ALA A 226 23.48 4.11 -4.56
N ASP A 227 22.17 4.20 -4.78
CA ASP A 227 21.30 3.06 -5.03
C ASP A 227 21.33 2.58 -6.49
N LEU A 228 22.09 3.24 -7.38
CA LEU A 228 22.23 2.89 -8.80
C LEU A 228 23.69 2.55 -9.14
N VAL A 229 23.98 1.31 -9.51
CA VAL A 229 25.35 0.85 -9.81
C VAL A 229 25.41 0.22 -11.19
N VAL A 230 26.19 0.81 -12.10
CA VAL A 230 26.51 0.19 -13.40
C VAL A 230 27.55 -0.91 -13.17
N LEU A 231 27.32 -2.09 -13.74
CA LEU A 231 28.14 -3.30 -13.58
C LEU A 231 29.11 -3.54 -14.72
#